data_AF-A0AAN7B8X2-F1
#
_entry.id   AF-A0AAN7B8X2-F1
#
_cell.length_a   1.000
_cell.length_b   1.000
_cell.length_c   1.000
_cell.angle_alpha   90.00
_cell.angle_beta   90.00
_cell.angle_gamma   90.00
#
_symmetry.space_group_name_H-M   'P 1'
#
loop_
_entity.id
_entity.type
_entity.pdbx_description
1 polymer ?
#
loop_
_entity_poly.entity_id
_entity_poly.type
_entity_poly.pdbx_seq_one_letter_code
_entity_poly.pdbx_strand_id
1 'polypeptide(L)'
;MAPGMSLYSVQAILILSADDGSRIFAKYYDQGIGGQTSGAALPPNPYPDKASQLRFEKGLLAKTAKQSGDILLFDGKVVLYKFESDVGIFVVGGAEENEILLYNVILAIRDSFHLLFKQSVDRRTIVENFDLVSLAIDEIVDSGIVMETDPTIILHRCSRAPTQDVNLTNIDPFSEQGVNNLAQLGRTKLAGWLRQGL
;
A
#
# COMPACT_ATOMS: atom_id res chain seq x y z
N MET A 1 15.33 29.47 -1.89
CA MET A 1 14.41 29.05 -0.82
C MET A 1 14.11 27.59 -1.08
N ALA A 2 14.40 26.70 -0.13
CA ALA A 2 13.94 25.32 -0.28
C ALA A 2 12.40 25.37 -0.38
N PRO A 3 11.78 24.82 -1.43
CA PRO A 3 10.33 24.74 -1.51
C PRO A 3 9.85 24.00 -0.26
N GLY A 4 8.73 24.45 0.32
CA GLY A 4 8.22 23.91 1.58
C GLY A 4 8.18 22.38 1.51
N MET A 5 8.89 21.72 2.43
CA MET A 5 8.99 20.26 2.47
C MET A 5 7.59 19.69 2.77
N SER A 6 6.94 19.15 1.75
CA SER A 6 5.68 18.42 1.84
C SER A 6 5.99 16.93 2.02
N LEU A 7 5.21 16.24 2.86
CA LEU A 7 5.28 14.78 2.98
C LEU A 7 4.49 14.07 1.87
N TYR A 8 3.66 14.81 1.12
CA TYR A 8 2.79 14.27 0.09
C TYR A 8 3.53 14.09 -1.24
N SER A 9 4.15 12.93 -1.41
CA SER A 9 4.94 12.61 -2.61
C SER A 9 4.16 11.86 -3.70
N VAL A 10 3.16 11.07 -3.31
CA VAL A 10 2.40 10.22 -4.24
C VAL A 10 1.03 10.85 -4.51
N GLN A 11 0.71 11.05 -5.79
CA GLN A 11 -0.58 11.59 -6.23
C GLN A 11 -1.54 10.48 -6.66
N ALA A 12 -1.05 9.41 -7.26
CA ALA A 12 -1.88 8.26 -7.61
C ALA A 12 -1.08 6.96 -7.71
N ILE A 13 -1.75 5.86 -7.41
CA ILE A 13 -1.29 4.49 -7.68
C ILE A 13 -2.32 3.82 -8.59
N LEU A 14 -1.86 3.27 -9.71
CA LEU A 14 -2.72 2.66 -10.71
C LEU A 14 -2.20 1.27 -11.05
N ILE A 15 -3.11 0.32 -11.20
CA ILE A 15 -2.85 -1.01 -11.73
C ILE A 15 -3.77 -1.19 -12.92
N LEU A 16 -3.17 -1.28 -14.11
CA LEU A 16 -3.89 -1.35 -15.37
C LEU A 16 -3.52 -2.64 -16.09
N SER A 17 -4.50 -3.20 -16.80
CA SER A 17 -4.29 -4.33 -17.70
C SER A 17 -3.43 -3.89 -18.89
N ALA A 18 -2.34 -4.59 -19.18
CA ALA A 18 -1.44 -4.25 -20.28
C ALA A 18 -2.02 -4.59 -21.67
N ASP A 19 -2.95 -5.55 -21.72
CA ASP A 19 -3.66 -6.04 -22.91
C ASP A 19 -4.80 -5.09 -23.37
N ASP A 20 -5.75 -4.84 -22.47
CA ASP A 20 -6.99 -4.14 -22.76
C ASP A 20 -6.96 -2.67 -22.34
N GLY A 21 -5.99 -2.29 -21.49
CA GLY A 21 -5.96 -1.00 -20.82
C GLY A 21 -7.06 -0.80 -19.78
N SER A 22 -7.73 -1.89 -19.36
CA SER A 22 -8.77 -1.83 -18.34
C SER A 22 -8.19 -1.54 -16.96
N ARG A 23 -8.93 -0.76 -16.16
CA ARG A 23 -8.54 -0.41 -14.79
C ARG A 23 -8.81 -1.58 -13.85
N ILE A 24 -7.76 -2.10 -13.20
CA ILE A 24 -7.86 -3.14 -12.18
C ILE A 24 -7.93 -2.49 -10.79
N PHE A 25 -7.00 -1.58 -10.51
CA PHE A 25 -6.97 -0.76 -9.30
C PHE A 25 -6.62 0.68 -9.65
N ALA A 26 -7.26 1.64 -8.98
CA ALA A 26 -6.86 3.04 -9.07
C ALA A 26 -7.16 3.76 -7.77
N LYS A 27 -6.14 4.36 -7.19
CA LYS A 27 -6.25 5.23 -6.02
C LYS A 27 -5.60 6.57 -6.36
N TYR A 28 -6.43 7.60 -6.43
CA TYR A 28 -5.99 8.98 -6.59
C TYR A 28 -6.07 9.65 -5.23
N TYR A 29 -4.94 10.11 -4.71
CA TYR A 29 -4.85 10.72 -3.40
C TYR A 29 -5.23 12.19 -3.48
N ASP A 30 -6.17 12.59 -2.62
CA ASP A 30 -6.48 13.99 -2.40
C ASP A 30 -5.59 14.50 -1.26
N GLN A 31 -4.73 15.47 -1.57
CA GLN A 31 -3.81 16.06 -0.60
C GLN A 31 -4.53 17.00 0.40
N GLY A 32 -5.87 17.09 0.36
CA GLY A 32 -6.66 18.07 1.12
C GLY A 32 -7.53 17.55 2.28
N ILE A 33 -7.65 16.25 2.54
CA ILE A 33 -8.72 15.73 3.43
C ILE A 33 -8.28 15.57 4.90
N GLY A 34 -6.98 15.54 5.20
CA GLY A 34 -6.46 15.47 6.57
C GLY A 34 -6.25 16.86 7.18
N GLY A 35 -7.32 17.46 7.73
CA GLY A 35 -7.26 18.54 8.72
C GLY A 35 -6.18 19.62 8.52
N GLN A 36 -6.57 20.71 7.86
CA GLN A 36 -5.82 21.96 7.81
C GLN A 36 -5.19 22.32 9.18
N THR A 37 -3.88 22.15 9.30
CA THR A 37 -3.09 22.67 10.45
C THR A 37 -1.91 23.55 10.02
N SER A 38 -1.64 23.64 8.73
CA SER A 38 -0.64 24.55 8.17
C SER A 38 -1.27 25.34 7.02
N GLY A 39 -1.39 26.67 7.19
CA GLY A 39 -2.09 27.60 6.29
C GLY A 39 -1.51 27.81 4.88
N ALA A 40 -0.99 26.76 4.25
CA ALA A 40 -0.67 26.73 2.83
C ALA A 40 -1.68 25.82 2.13
N ALA A 41 -2.44 26.37 1.17
CA ALA A 41 -3.34 25.58 0.35
C ALA A 41 -2.54 24.52 -0.41
N LEU A 42 -2.73 23.25 -0.05
CA LEU A 42 -2.17 22.13 -0.82
C LEU A 42 -2.79 22.15 -2.23
N PRO A 43 -2.00 21.79 -3.27
CA PRO A 43 -2.51 21.78 -4.62
C PRO A 43 -3.70 20.80 -4.72
N PRO A 44 -4.83 21.24 -5.32
CA PRO A 44 -6.01 20.39 -5.45
C PRO A 44 -5.71 19.14 -6.28
N ASN A 45 -6.45 18.06 -6.03
CA ASN A 45 -6.33 16.82 -6.80
C ASN A 45 -6.43 17.14 -8.31
N PRO A 46 -5.39 16.80 -9.10
CA PRO A 46 -5.33 17.14 -10.53
C PRO A 46 -6.35 16.36 -11.37
N TYR A 47 -6.91 15.26 -10.86
CA TYR A 47 -7.88 14.41 -11.57
C TYR A 47 -9.16 14.19 -10.74
N PRO A 48 -9.99 15.23 -10.54
CA PRO A 48 -11.18 15.17 -9.68
C PRO A 48 -12.30 14.31 -10.28
N ASP A 49 -12.44 14.33 -11.62
CA ASP A 49 -13.51 13.63 -12.32
C ASP A 49 -13.04 12.28 -12.86
N LYS A 50 -13.90 11.25 -12.80
CA LYS A 50 -13.65 9.93 -13.41
C LYS A 50 -13.29 10.03 -14.90
N ALA A 51 -13.90 10.97 -15.63
CA ALA A 51 -13.59 11.20 -17.04
C ALA A 51 -12.13 11.67 -17.25
N SER A 52 -11.64 12.53 -16.37
CA SER A 52 -10.26 13.03 -16.41
C SER A 52 -9.25 11.91 -16.11
N GLN A 53 -9.54 11.08 -15.12
CA GLN A 53 -8.74 9.92 -14.75
C GLN A 53 -8.62 8.90 -15.90
N LEU A 54 -9.76 8.52 -16.51
CA LEU A 54 -9.76 7.57 -17.64
C LEU A 54 -8.98 8.11 -18.85
N ARG A 55 -9.07 9.42 -19.10
CA ARG A 55 -8.29 10.06 -20.17
C ARG A 55 -6.78 10.00 -19.89
N PHE A 56 -6.39 10.24 -18.64
CA PHE A 56 -5.01 10.14 -18.19
C PHE A 56 -4.48 8.70 -18.31
N GLU A 57 -5.20 7.72 -17.80
CA GLU A 57 -4.85 6.28 -17.85
C GLU A 57 -4.66 5.79 -19.29
N LYS A 58 -5.59 6.15 -20.19
CA LYS A 58 -5.48 5.79 -21.61
C LYS A 58 -4.25 6.42 -22.27
N GLY A 59 -3.95 7.68 -21.95
CA GLY A 59 -2.76 8.37 -22.44
C GLY A 59 -1.46 7.77 -21.92
N LEU A 60 -1.47 7.35 -20.64
CA LEU A 60 -0.33 6.74 -19.98
C LEU A 60 0.05 5.40 -20.63
N LEU A 61 -0.92 4.49 -20.79
CA LEU A 61 -0.72 3.20 -21.45
C LEU A 61 -0.21 3.35 -22.88
N ALA A 62 -0.76 4.30 -23.64
CA ALA A 62 -0.34 4.54 -25.03
C ALA A 62 1.12 5.00 -25.13
N LYS A 63 1.65 5.69 -24.10
CA LYS A 63 3.04 6.12 -24.05
C LYS A 63 3.96 5.01 -23.56
N THR A 64 3.57 4.28 -22.51
CA THR A 64 4.40 3.19 -21.96
C THR A 64 4.48 1.98 -22.89
N ALA A 65 3.48 1.74 -23.75
CA ALA A 65 3.56 0.69 -24.76
C ALA A 65 4.64 0.95 -25.84
N LYS A 66 5.02 2.21 -26.05
CA LYS A 66 5.99 2.61 -27.10
C LYS A 66 7.40 2.82 -26.57
N GLN A 67 7.55 2.94 -25.26
CA GLN A 67 8.79 3.30 -24.60
C GLN A 67 9.19 2.17 -23.65
N SER A 68 10.38 1.62 -23.85
CA SER A 68 10.97 0.68 -22.90
C SER A 68 11.72 1.48 -21.84
N GLY A 69 11.19 1.53 -20.63
CA GLY A 69 11.83 2.16 -19.47
C GLY A 69 11.04 1.89 -18.19
N ASP A 70 11.52 2.45 -17.08
CA ASP A 70 10.83 2.37 -15.78
C ASP A 70 10.29 3.75 -15.33
N ILE A 71 10.63 4.82 -16.07
CA ILE A 71 10.26 6.21 -15.78
C ILE A 71 9.76 6.96 -17.02
N LEU A 72 8.74 7.79 -16.83
CA LEU A 72 8.13 8.62 -17.86
C LEU A 72 7.68 9.96 -17.27
N LEU A 73 7.99 11.06 -17.95
CA LEU A 73 7.37 12.36 -17.69
C LEU A 73 6.11 12.49 -18.56
N PHE A 74 4.93 12.56 -17.93
CA PHE A 74 3.65 12.66 -18.62
C PHE A 74 2.74 13.69 -17.94
N ASP A 75 2.18 14.63 -18.72
CA ASP A 75 1.24 15.63 -18.23
C ASP A 75 1.77 16.47 -17.04
N GLY A 76 3.07 16.77 -17.06
CA GLY A 76 3.74 17.47 -15.96
C GLY A 76 3.83 16.64 -14.67
N LYS A 77 3.77 15.32 -14.77
CA LYS A 77 3.91 14.36 -13.67
C LYS A 77 5.04 13.39 -13.95
N VAL A 78 5.80 13.08 -12.92
CA VAL A 78 6.73 11.94 -12.95
C VAL A 78 5.91 10.68 -12.71
N VAL A 79 6.00 9.74 -13.65
CA VAL A 79 5.32 8.45 -13.56
C VAL A 79 6.35 7.34 -13.64
N LEU A 80 6.38 6.52 -12.61
CA LEU A 80 7.15 5.27 -12.61
C LEU A 80 6.23 4.12 -12.92
N TYR A 81 6.74 3.15 -13.67
CA TYR A 81 5.96 2.00 -14.06
C TYR A 81 6.80 0.73 -14.15
N LYS A 82 6.16 -0.39 -13.87
CA LYS A 82 6.70 -1.75 -13.98
C LYS A 82 5.62 -2.64 -14.54
N PHE A 83 5.99 -3.45 -15.53
CA PHE A 83 5.11 -4.48 -16.06
C PHE A 83 5.44 -5.82 -15.41
N GLU A 84 4.40 -6.50 -14.94
CA GLU A 84 4.43 -7.87 -14.42
C GLU A 84 3.39 -8.68 -15.18
N SER A 85 3.83 -9.67 -15.95
CA SER A 85 2.98 -10.49 -16.84
C SER A 85 2.08 -9.64 -17.76
N ASP A 86 0.77 -9.62 -17.50
CA ASP A 86 -0.28 -8.90 -18.24
C ASP A 86 -0.76 -7.63 -17.53
N VAL A 87 -0.04 -7.16 -16.50
CA VAL A 87 -0.41 -6.02 -15.67
C VAL A 87 0.70 -4.97 -15.63
N GLY A 88 0.32 -3.71 -15.79
CA GLY A 88 1.18 -2.55 -15.54
C GLY A 88 0.85 -1.92 -14.18
N ILE A 89 1.86 -1.81 -13.32
CA ILE A 89 1.83 -1.07 -12.06
C ILE A 89 2.39 0.32 -12.32
N PHE A 90 1.70 1.37 -11.87
CA PHE A 90 2.09 2.76 -12.07
C PHE A 90 2.01 3.55 -10.76
N VAL A 91 3.03 4.35 -10.49
CA VAL A 91 3.09 5.30 -9.38
C VAL A 91 3.28 6.69 -9.96
N VAL A 92 2.38 7.61 -9.63
CA VAL A 92 2.35 8.98 -10.15
C VAL A 92 2.72 9.95 -9.04
N GLY A 93 3.74 10.77 -9.28
CA GLY A 93 4.15 11.88 -8.41
C GLY A 93 4.08 13.24 -9.11
N GLY A 94 4.38 14.30 -8.36
CA GLY A 94 4.57 15.63 -8.94
C GLY A 94 5.78 15.71 -9.88
N ALA A 95 5.87 16.78 -10.68
CA ALA A 95 7.03 17.01 -11.56
C ALA A 95 8.36 17.18 -10.80
N GLU A 96 8.29 17.70 -9.57
CA GLU A 96 9.46 18.04 -8.73
C GLU A 96 9.71 16.98 -7.64
N GLU A 97 9.00 15.86 -7.66
CA GLU A 97 9.14 14.81 -6.65
C GLU A 97 10.40 13.97 -6.89
N ASN A 98 10.95 13.42 -5.80
CA ASN A 98 12.12 12.56 -5.87
C ASN A 98 11.77 11.21 -6.53
N GLU A 99 12.34 10.95 -7.71
CA GLU A 99 12.03 9.76 -8.50
C GLU A 99 12.56 8.48 -7.83
N ILE A 100 13.63 8.57 -7.04
CA ILE A 100 14.17 7.42 -6.29
C ILE A 100 13.18 6.99 -5.20
N LEU A 101 12.54 7.94 -4.52
CA LEU A 101 11.53 7.63 -3.51
C LEU A 101 10.35 6.90 -4.15
N LEU A 102 9.81 7.45 -5.23
CA LEU A 102 8.70 6.85 -5.96
C LEU A 102 9.09 5.48 -6.56
N TYR A 103 10.36 5.32 -6.97
CA TYR A 103 10.87 4.04 -7.48
C TYR A 103 10.92 2.98 -6.37
N ASN A 104 11.26 3.36 -5.14
CA ASN A 104 11.17 2.45 -4.00
C ASN A 104 9.72 2.05 -3.70
N VAL A 105 8.75 2.95 -3.89
CA VAL A 105 7.32 2.65 -3.72
C VAL A 105 6.86 1.59 -4.73
N ILE A 106 7.19 1.74 -6.02
CA ILE A 106 6.76 0.75 -7.02
C ILE A 106 7.43 -0.62 -6.80
N LEU A 107 8.70 -0.64 -6.38
CA LEU A 107 9.38 -1.88 -6.00
C LEU A 107 8.72 -2.53 -4.77
N ALA A 108 8.39 -1.73 -3.74
CA ALA A 108 7.70 -2.23 -2.56
C ALA A 108 6.36 -2.89 -2.93
N ILE A 109 5.54 -2.24 -3.77
CA ILE A 109 4.27 -2.81 -4.26
C ILE A 109 4.52 -4.13 -4.99
N ARG A 110 5.45 -4.13 -5.95
CA ARG A 110 5.77 -5.28 -6.79
C ARG A 110 6.27 -6.46 -5.94
N ASP A 111 7.21 -6.22 -5.04
CA ASP A 111 7.79 -7.27 -4.21
C ASP A 111 6.80 -7.75 -3.15
N SER A 112 5.98 -6.86 -2.57
CA SER A 112 4.88 -7.24 -1.68
C SER A 112 3.88 -8.17 -2.37
N PHE A 113 3.50 -7.91 -3.62
CA PHE A 113 2.60 -8.80 -4.36
C PHE A 113 3.20 -10.19 -4.60
N HIS A 114 4.49 -10.25 -4.95
CA HIS A 114 5.19 -11.54 -5.09
C HIS A 114 5.18 -12.33 -3.77
N LEU A 115 5.41 -11.66 -2.64
CA LEU A 115 5.38 -12.30 -1.31
C LEU A 115 3.97 -12.71 -0.87
N LEU A 116 2.97 -11.86 -1.12
CA LEU A 116 1.58 -12.09 -0.72
C LEU A 116 0.96 -13.27 -1.49
N PHE A 117 1.11 -13.28 -2.81
CA PHE A 117 0.45 -14.29 -3.64
C PHE A 117 1.20 -15.62 -3.68
N LYS A 118 2.53 -15.61 -3.45
CA LYS A 118 3.39 -16.80 -3.56
C LYS A 118 3.31 -17.51 -4.93
N GLN A 119 2.81 -16.80 -5.94
CA GLN A 119 2.65 -17.22 -7.33
C GLN A 119 2.93 -16.05 -8.28
N SER A 120 2.77 -16.24 -9.58
CA SER A 120 2.94 -15.18 -10.57
C SER A 120 1.97 -14.02 -10.32
N VAL A 121 2.46 -12.79 -10.45
CA VAL A 121 1.63 -11.60 -10.45
C VAL A 121 1.03 -11.43 -11.85
N ASP A 122 -0.22 -11.84 -12.00
CA ASP A 122 -1.04 -11.67 -13.20
C ASP A 122 -2.39 -11.02 -12.86
N ARG A 123 -3.11 -10.55 -13.88
CA ARG A 123 -4.43 -9.89 -13.72
C ARG A 123 -5.38 -10.75 -12.91
N ARG A 124 -5.40 -12.05 -13.19
CA ARG A 124 -6.28 -13.01 -12.52
C ARG A 124 -5.99 -13.08 -11.02
N THR A 125 -4.73 -13.25 -10.63
CA THR A 125 -4.35 -13.34 -9.22
C THR A 125 -4.65 -12.06 -8.45
N ILE A 126 -4.40 -10.89 -9.06
CA ILE A 126 -4.71 -9.59 -8.44
C ILE A 126 -6.21 -9.43 -8.20
N VAL A 127 -7.05 -9.85 -9.15
CA VAL A 127 -8.52 -9.77 -9.02
C VAL A 127 -9.05 -10.77 -8.00
N GLU A 128 -8.51 -12.00 -7.97
CA GLU A 128 -8.90 -13.02 -7.00
C GLU A 128 -8.54 -12.63 -5.55
N ASN A 129 -7.45 -11.87 -5.36
CA ASN A 129 -6.94 -11.44 -4.05
C ASN A 129 -6.96 -9.90 -3.89
N PHE A 130 -8.02 -9.26 -4.37
CA PHE A 130 -8.12 -7.81 -4.42
C PHE A 130 -8.11 -7.14 -3.04
N ASP A 131 -8.63 -7.84 -2.02
CA ASP A 131 -8.60 -7.42 -0.62
C ASP A 131 -7.17 -7.24 -0.11
N LEU A 132 -6.31 -8.23 -0.33
CA LEU A 132 -4.89 -8.17 0.03
C LEU A 132 -4.14 -7.09 -0.75
N VAL A 133 -4.49 -6.89 -2.02
CA VAL A 133 -3.91 -5.81 -2.85
C VAL A 133 -4.23 -4.45 -2.26
N SER A 134 -5.50 -4.20 -1.92
CA SER A 134 -5.92 -2.93 -1.35
C SER A 134 -5.25 -2.68 0.00
N LEU A 135 -5.17 -3.69 0.87
CA LEU A 135 -4.50 -3.59 2.17
C LEU A 135 -3.00 -3.32 2.03
N ALA A 136 -2.33 -4.01 1.10
CA ALA A 136 -0.91 -3.79 0.86
C ALA A 136 -0.61 -2.37 0.39
N ILE A 137 -1.44 -1.83 -0.52
CA ILE A 137 -1.27 -0.46 -1.00
C ILE A 137 -1.52 0.56 0.13
N ASP A 138 -2.49 0.30 1.02
CA ASP A 138 -2.77 1.17 2.17
C ASP A 138 -1.63 1.18 3.20
N GLU A 139 -0.94 0.06 3.41
CA GLU A 139 0.26 -0.01 4.27
C GLU A 139 1.49 0.69 3.65
N ILE A 140 1.57 0.75 2.32
CA ILE A 140 2.68 1.39 1.61
C ILE A 140 2.47 2.91 1.54
N VAL A 141 1.27 3.35 1.13
CA VAL A 141 0.96 4.77 0.92
C VAL A 141 -0.41 5.12 1.50
N ASP A 142 -0.36 5.96 2.53
CA ASP A 142 -1.55 6.56 3.14
C ASP A 142 -1.69 8.02 2.72
N SER A 143 -2.82 8.36 2.11
CA SER A 143 -3.18 9.75 1.76
C SER A 143 -2.11 10.50 0.94
N GLY A 144 -1.29 9.77 0.17
CA GLY A 144 -0.19 10.31 -0.64
C GLY A 144 1.16 10.40 0.07
N ILE A 145 1.23 9.99 1.33
CA ILE A 145 2.45 9.90 2.15
C ILE A 145 2.95 8.46 2.12
N VAL A 146 4.25 8.28 1.86
CA VAL A 146 4.89 6.97 1.89
C VAL A 146 5.12 6.55 3.33
N MET A 147 4.53 5.42 3.73
CA MET A 147 4.55 4.91 5.09
C MET A 147 5.59 3.80 5.28
N GLU A 148 5.59 2.81 4.37
CA GLU A 148 6.46 1.64 4.45
C GLU A 148 6.96 1.24 3.06
N THR A 149 8.23 0.85 2.98
CA THR A 149 8.85 0.40 1.72
C THR A 149 9.41 -1.02 1.82
N ASP A 150 9.49 -1.62 3.01
CA ASP A 150 9.95 -3.00 3.17
C ASP A 150 8.81 -4.00 2.92
N PRO A 151 8.88 -4.82 1.86
CA PRO A 151 7.81 -5.76 1.50
C PRO A 151 7.57 -6.83 2.57
N THR A 152 8.56 -7.15 3.41
CA THR A 152 8.41 -8.15 4.49
C THR A 152 7.58 -7.61 5.65
N ILE A 153 7.74 -6.32 5.98
CA ILE A 153 6.96 -5.64 7.00
C ILE A 153 5.51 -5.49 6.54
N ILE A 154 5.32 -5.06 5.29
CA ILE A 154 3.98 -4.92 4.66
C ILE A 154 3.24 -6.25 4.69
N LEU A 155 3.89 -7.35 4.28
CA LEU A 155 3.31 -8.70 4.34
C LEU A 155 2.83 -9.06 5.75
N HIS A 156 3.66 -8.81 6.77
CA HIS A 156 3.32 -9.16 8.15
C HIS A 156 2.14 -8.35 8.69
N ARG A 157 1.98 -7.09 8.26
CA ARG A 157 0.84 -6.24 8.62
C ARG A 157 -0.44 -6.67 7.90
N CYS A 158 -0.34 -7.01 6.61
CA CYS A 158 -1.48 -7.46 5.80
C CYS A 158 -1.98 -8.87 6.17
N SER A 159 -1.07 -9.77 6.59
CA SER A 159 -1.39 -11.18 6.87
C SER A 159 -1.94 -11.44 8.28
N ARG A 160 -1.84 -10.47 9.19
CA ARG A 160 -2.36 -10.63 10.55
C ARG A 160 -3.86 -10.36 10.55
N ALA A 161 -4.65 -11.43 10.73
CA ALA A 161 -6.02 -11.26 11.19
C ALA A 161 -5.99 -10.40 12.46
N PRO A 162 -7.00 -9.51 12.68
CA PRO A 162 -7.13 -8.81 13.94
C PRO A 162 -6.95 -9.85 15.03
N THR A 163 -6.01 -9.65 15.95
CA THR A 163 -5.95 -10.48 17.15
C THR A 163 -7.35 -10.41 17.72
N GLN A 164 -8.12 -11.51 17.63
CA GLN A 164 -9.30 -11.66 18.45
C GLN A 164 -8.78 -11.34 19.84
N ASP A 165 -9.25 -10.22 20.40
CA ASP A 165 -9.11 -9.97 21.82
C ASP A 165 -9.41 -11.30 22.47
N VAL A 166 -8.40 -11.86 23.15
CA VAL A 166 -8.46 -13.20 23.74
C VAL A 166 -9.82 -13.28 24.40
N ASN A 167 -10.70 -14.14 23.89
CA ASN A 167 -12.12 -14.12 24.23
C ASN A 167 -12.24 -14.55 25.70
N LEU A 168 -12.12 -13.59 26.63
CA LEU A 168 -12.12 -13.78 28.08
C LEU A 168 -13.49 -14.30 28.57
N THR A 169 -14.51 -14.27 27.71
CA THR A 169 -15.85 -14.80 27.95
C THR A 169 -15.94 -16.32 27.88
N ASN A 170 -14.98 -17.03 27.28
CA ASN A 170 -14.96 -18.50 27.20
C ASN A 170 -14.09 -19.17 28.28
N ILE A 171 -13.52 -18.40 29.21
CA ILE A 171 -12.92 -18.99 30.41
C ILE A 171 -14.04 -19.11 31.43
N ASP A 172 -14.77 -20.23 31.44
CA ASP A 172 -15.65 -20.56 32.55
C ASP A 172 -14.79 -20.68 33.82
N PRO A 173 -14.86 -19.71 34.75
CA PRO A 173 -13.92 -19.60 35.88
C PRO A 173 -14.17 -20.67 36.94
N PHE A 174 -15.21 -21.49 36.78
CA PHE A 174 -15.62 -22.55 37.71
C PHE A 174 -15.38 -23.97 37.16
N SER A 175 -14.81 -24.11 35.97
CA SER A 175 -14.40 -25.42 35.44
C SER A 175 -12.95 -25.75 35.85
N GLU A 176 -12.69 -27.00 36.27
CA GLU A 176 -11.34 -27.47 36.61
C GLU A 176 -10.34 -27.29 35.44
N GLN A 177 -10.84 -27.29 34.21
CA GLN A 177 -10.05 -27.02 33.01
C GLN A 177 -9.69 -25.53 32.88
N GLY A 178 -10.58 -24.62 33.27
CA GLY A 178 -10.32 -23.17 33.33
C GLY A 178 -9.23 -22.81 34.33
N VAL A 179 -9.26 -23.41 35.54
CA VAL A 179 -8.24 -23.18 36.57
C VAL A 179 -6.86 -23.69 36.12
N ASN A 180 -6.80 -24.85 35.47
CA ASN A 180 -5.54 -25.39 34.94
C ASN A 180 -4.95 -24.52 33.83
N ASN A 181 -5.78 -24.01 32.91
CA ASN A 181 -5.33 -23.11 31.85
C ASN A 181 -4.87 -21.76 32.42
N LEU A 182 -5.55 -21.23 33.44
CA LEU A 182 -5.17 -19.99 34.12
C LEU A 182 -3.86 -20.16 34.91
N ALA A 183 -3.66 -21.30 35.57
CA ALA A 183 -2.41 -21.64 36.24
C ALA A 183 -1.24 -21.77 35.25
N GLN A 184 -1.46 -22.34 34.06
CA GLN A 184 -0.46 -22.38 32.99
C GLN A 184 -0.13 -20.98 32.43
N LEU A 185 -1.13 -20.11 32.29
CA LEU A 185 -0.96 -18.70 31.91
C LEU A 185 -0.19 -17.92 32.97
N GLY A 186 -0.46 -18.15 34.25
CA GLY A 186 0.29 -17.56 35.36
C GLY A 186 1.75 -18.01 35.37
N ARG A 187 2.01 -19.32 35.15
CA ARG A 187 3.37 -19.87 35.07
C ARG A 187 4.16 -19.32 33.89
N THR A 188 3.56 -19.23 32.71
CA THR A 188 4.23 -18.68 31.52
C THR A 188 4.53 -17.19 31.66
N LYS A 189 3.62 -16.40 32.26
CA LYS A 189 3.88 -14.98 32.56
C LYS A 189 4.97 -14.78 33.62
N LEU A 190 4.96 -15.58 34.71
CA LEU A 190 6.01 -15.53 35.73
C LEU A 190 7.37 -15.97 35.18
N ALA A 191 7.41 -17.01 34.35
CA ALA A 191 8.64 -17.44 33.68
C ALA A 191 9.15 -16.37 32.70
N GLY A 192 8.24 -15.66 32.01
CA GLY A 192 8.59 -14.51 31.19
C GLY A 192 9.19 -13.36 31.99
N TRP A 193 8.60 -13.02 33.13
CA TRP A 193 9.13 -12.00 34.06
C TRP A 193 10.50 -12.38 34.63
N LEU A 194 10.68 -13.64 35.04
CA LEU A 194 11.97 -14.16 35.53
C LEU A 194 13.06 -14.14 34.45
N ARG A 195 12.68 -14.31 33.18
CA ARG A 195 13.61 -14.29 32.04
C ARG A 195 13.91 -12.88 31.53
N GLN A 196 13.05 -11.90 31.78
CA GLN A 196 13.28 -10.48 31.47
C GLN A 196 13.93 -9.69 32.61
N GLY A 197 13.96 -10.24 33.84
CA GLY A 197 14.55 -9.62 35.02
C GLY A 197 16.00 -9.98 35.32
N LEU A 198 16.76 -10.46 34.33
CA LEU A 198 18.20 -10.75 34.41
C LEU A 198 18.93 -10.14 33.20
#